data_AF-A0A6P7GPQ5-F1
#
_entry.id   AF-A0A6P7GPQ5-F1
#
_cell.length_a   1.000
_cell.length_b   1.000
_cell.length_c   1.000
_cell.angle_alpha   90.00
_cell.angle_beta   90.00
_cell.angle_gamma   90.00
#
_symmetry.space_group_name_H-M   'P 1'
#
loop_
_entity.id
_entity.type
_entity.pdbx_description
1 polymer ?
#
loop_
_entity_poly.entity_id
_entity_poly.type
_entity_poly.pdbx_seq_one_letter_code
_entity_poly.pdbx_strand_id
1 'polypeptide(L)'
;MFFTYFNSYIVGTKWKNLRSKLTPAYSPGKLKYMFGTIDKCGHTMTKKLQEIANEKGEVEIKEILARYTTDVIGSCAFGLECHCMTDPEAEFRLMGKRAFTQTVGDVLKMVKIIVHNLALSTVGCFLATIVFSFLVLSFP
;
A
#
# COMPACT_ATOMS: atom_id res chain seq x y z
N MET A 1 -3.94 -8.46 -4.14
CA MET A 1 -2.79 -8.62 -3.23
C MET A 1 -2.60 -7.44 -2.26
N PHE A 2 -2.83 -6.18 -2.65
CA PHE A 2 -2.75 -5.02 -1.74
C PHE A 2 -3.83 -4.97 -0.63
N PHE A 3 -5.06 -5.42 -0.91
CA PHE A 3 -6.15 -5.36 0.07
C PHE A 3 -6.06 -6.41 1.19
N THR A 4 -5.33 -7.51 0.99
CA THR A 4 -5.16 -8.55 2.02
C THR A 4 -4.13 -8.15 3.08
N TYR A 5 -3.05 -7.43 2.71
CA TYR A 5 -2.02 -7.00 3.66
C TYR A 5 -2.50 -5.95 4.66
N PHE A 6 -3.40 -5.05 4.23
CA PHE A 6 -3.93 -3.99 5.11
C PHE A 6 -4.80 -4.54 6.25
N ASN A 7 -5.42 -5.71 6.06
CA ASN A 7 -6.24 -6.40 7.05
C ASN A 7 -5.42 -6.91 8.25
N SER A 8 -4.09 -7.03 8.11
CA SER A 8 -3.21 -7.49 9.21
C SER A 8 -2.94 -6.42 10.27
N TYR A 9 -3.09 -5.13 9.97
CA TYR A 9 -2.71 -4.04 10.90
C TYR A 9 -3.91 -3.34 11.53
N ILE A 10 -5.07 -3.34 10.86
CA ILE A 10 -6.28 -2.67 11.34
C ILE A 10 -7.42 -3.69 11.27
N VAL A 11 -7.80 -4.23 12.43
CA VAL A 11 -8.80 -5.32 12.52
C VAL A 11 -10.14 -4.76 13.03
N GLY A 12 -11.24 -5.38 12.60
CA GLY A 12 -12.58 -5.15 13.16
C GLY A 12 -13.17 -3.77 12.87
N THR A 13 -13.78 -3.15 13.88
CA THR A 13 -14.55 -1.90 13.76
C THR A 13 -13.71 -0.73 13.25
N LYS A 14 -12.41 -0.69 13.55
CA LYS A 14 -11.49 0.34 13.07
C LYS A 14 -11.32 0.30 11.55
N TRP A 15 -11.15 -0.89 10.97
CA TRP A 15 -11.11 -1.07 9.52
C TRP A 15 -12.45 -0.73 8.88
N LYS A 16 -13.56 -1.18 9.47
CA LYS A 16 -14.90 -0.85 9.00
C LYS A 16 -15.12 0.66 8.92
N ASN A 17 -14.72 1.39 9.97
CA ASN A 17 -14.84 2.86 10.02
C ASN A 17 -13.95 3.55 8.99
N LEU A 18 -12.69 3.13 8.86
CA LEU A 18 -11.78 3.70 7.86
C LEU A 18 -12.28 3.44 6.43
N ARG A 19 -12.69 2.21 6.13
CA ARG A 19 -13.25 1.85 4.82
C ARG A 19 -14.49 2.65 4.51
N SER A 20 -15.39 2.86 5.49
CA SER A 20 -16.58 3.68 5.30
C SER A 20 -16.25 5.12 4.91
N LYS A 21 -15.13 5.68 5.40
CA LYS A 21 -14.67 7.03 5.05
C LYS A 21 -13.98 7.10 3.69
N LEU A 22 -13.28 6.04 3.28
CA LEU A 22 -12.53 6.00 2.01
C LEU A 22 -13.40 5.60 0.81
N THR A 23 -14.43 4.77 1.02
CA THR A 23 -15.29 4.24 -0.06
C THR A 23 -15.90 5.33 -0.96
N PRO A 24 -16.37 6.49 -0.44
CA PRO A 24 -16.93 7.56 -1.28
C PRO A 24 -15.95 8.14 -2.31
N ALA A 25 -14.65 8.13 -2.01
CA ALA A 25 -13.61 8.63 -2.91
C ALA A 25 -13.43 7.75 -4.16
N TYR A 26 -13.81 6.47 -4.08
CA TYR A 26 -13.73 5.50 -5.18
C TYR A 26 -15.09 5.24 -5.85
N SER A 27 -16.07 6.12 -5.65
CA SER A 27 -17.36 6.01 -6.33
C SER A 27 -17.19 6.17 -7.85
N PRO A 28 -18.07 5.57 -8.68
CA PRO A 28 -17.96 5.66 -10.15
C PRO A 28 -17.88 7.09 -10.68
N GLY A 29 -18.60 8.04 -10.06
CA GLY A 29 -18.54 9.45 -10.43
C GLY A 29 -17.16 10.08 -10.17
N LYS A 30 -16.51 9.72 -9.06
CA LYS A 30 -15.15 10.18 -8.75
C LYS A 30 -14.10 9.50 -9.62
N LEU A 31 -14.27 8.21 -9.93
CA LEU A 31 -13.43 7.51 -10.90
C LEU A 31 -13.49 8.16 -12.29
N LYS A 32 -14.70 8.55 -12.74
CA LYS A 32 -14.88 9.27 -14.02
C LYS A 32 -14.17 10.62 -14.03
N TYR A 33 -14.13 11.32 -12.90
CA TYR A 33 -13.37 12.57 -12.77
C TYR A 33 -11.85 12.34 -12.86
N MET A 34 -11.34 11.28 -12.24
CA MET A 34 -9.92 10.92 -12.29
C MET A 34 -9.47 10.38 -13.67
N PHE A 35 -10.41 9.89 -14.49
CA PHE A 35 -10.11 9.34 -15.81
C PHE A 35 -9.32 10.30 -16.70
N GLY A 36 -9.67 11.59 -16.71
CA GLY A 36 -8.94 12.58 -17.52
C GLY A 36 -7.47 12.72 -17.13
N THR A 37 -7.15 12.55 -15.84
CA THR A 37 -5.76 12.55 -15.36
C THR A 37 -5.02 11.28 -15.78
N ILE A 38 -5.69 10.13 -15.67
CA ILE A 38 -5.13 8.83 -16.08
C ILE A 38 -4.81 8.84 -17.58
N ASP A 39 -5.72 9.37 -18.39
CA ASP A 39 -5.58 9.48 -19.84
C ASP A 39 -4.39 10.37 -20.24
N LYS A 40 -4.24 11.54 -19.59
CA LYS A 40 -3.08 12.42 -19.76
C LYS A 40 -1.75 11.71 -19.45
N CYS A 41 -1.67 11.00 -18.31
CA CYS A 41 -0.48 10.20 -17.99
C CYS A 41 -0.22 9.11 -19.05
N GLY A 42 -1.27 8.50 -19.60
CA GLY A 42 -1.19 7.49 -20.65
C GLY A 42 -0.64 8.02 -21.97
N HIS A 43 -1.03 9.24 -22.36
CA HIS A 43 -0.45 9.93 -23.50
C HIS A 43 1.05 10.19 -23.32
N THR A 44 1.47 10.64 -22.13
CA THR A 44 2.89 10.84 -21.80
C THR A 44 3.68 9.54 -21.89
N MET A 45 3.14 8.43 -21.38
CA MET A 45 3.77 7.11 -21.50
C MET A 45 3.92 6.68 -22.96
N THR A 46 2.87 6.85 -23.76
CA THR A 46 2.89 6.46 -25.18
C THR A 46 3.93 7.25 -25.96
N LYS A 47 4.00 8.57 -25.73
CA LYS A 47 5.03 9.43 -26.32
C LYS A 47 6.44 8.95 -25.96
N LYS A 48 6.67 8.62 -24.69
CA LYS A 48 7.99 8.16 -24.24
C LYS A 48 8.37 6.81 -24.84
N LEU A 49 7.41 5.89 -24.98
CA LEU A 49 7.64 4.61 -25.64
C LEU A 49 7.94 4.77 -27.13
N GLN A 50 7.28 5.70 -27.83
CA GLN A 50 7.59 6.01 -29.23
C GLN A 50 9.01 6.57 -29.39
N GLU A 51 9.44 7.47 -28.51
CA GLU A 51 10.82 7.98 -28.50
C GLU A 51 11.83 6.84 -28.38
N ILE A 52 11.64 5.93 -27.42
CA ILE A 52 12.58 4.82 -27.20
C ILE A 52 12.54 3.79 -28.35
N ALA A 53 11.35 3.53 -28.91
CA ALA A 53 11.20 2.63 -30.05
C ALA A 53 11.94 3.15 -31.29
N ASN A 54 11.92 4.47 -31.53
CA ASN A 54 12.66 5.11 -32.62
C ASN A 54 14.18 5.01 -32.42
N GLU A 55 14.64 5.01 -31.17
CA GLU A 55 16.05 4.83 -30.80
C GLU A 55 16.52 3.36 -30.82
N LYS A 56 15.64 2.40 -31.17
CA LYS A 56 15.88 0.94 -31.12
C LYS A 56 16.41 0.46 -29.77
N GLY A 57 16.02 1.13 -28.68
CA GLY A 57 16.48 0.80 -27.32
C GLY A 57 15.70 -0.35 -26.70
N GLU A 58 16.37 -1.12 -25.85
CA GLU A 58 15.69 -2.03 -24.91
C GLU A 58 14.98 -1.23 -23.82
N VAL A 59 13.78 -1.68 -23.42
CA VAL A 59 12.96 -1.01 -22.40
C VAL A 59 12.68 -1.95 -21.24
N GLU A 60 13.04 -1.51 -20.03
CA GLU A 60 12.58 -2.17 -18.81
C GLU A 60 11.11 -1.82 -18.56
N ILE A 61 10.20 -2.72 -18.97
CA ILE A 61 8.74 -2.53 -18.84
C ILE A 61 8.34 -2.27 -17.38
N LYS A 62 8.99 -2.94 -16.43
CA LYS A 62 8.73 -2.77 -14.99
C LYS A 62 8.98 -1.33 -14.54
N GLU A 63 10.08 -0.73 -14.99
CA GLU A 63 10.47 0.63 -14.64
C GLU A 63 9.52 1.67 -15.26
N ILE A 64 9.10 1.48 -16.52
CA ILE A 64 8.11 2.32 -17.21
C ILE A 64 6.75 2.25 -16.49
N LEU A 65 6.24 1.06 -16.21
CA LEU A 65 4.96 0.90 -15.52
C LEU A 65 5.00 1.46 -14.09
N ALA A 66 6.13 1.33 -13.39
CA ALA A 66 6.32 1.93 -12.08
C ALA A 66 6.27 3.46 -12.15
N ARG A 67 6.92 4.08 -13.15
CA ARG A 67 6.85 5.54 -13.40
C ARG A 67 5.42 5.98 -13.69
N TYR A 68 4.75 5.29 -14.61
CA TYR A 68 3.35 5.56 -14.96
C TYR A 68 2.43 5.52 -13.74
N THR A 69 2.49 4.44 -12.97
CA THR A 69 1.63 4.25 -11.79
C THR A 69 1.89 5.32 -10.72
N THR A 70 3.15 5.71 -10.55
CA THR A 70 3.54 6.76 -9.60
C THR A 70 2.98 8.12 -10.00
N ASP A 71 3.04 8.46 -11.30
CA ASP A 71 2.52 9.72 -11.84
C ASP A 71 0.99 9.79 -11.75
N VAL A 72 0.31 8.67 -12.03
CA VAL A 72 -1.15 8.55 -11.89
C VAL A 72 -1.57 8.74 -10.42
N ILE A 73 -0.89 8.11 -9.47
CA ILE A 73 -1.19 8.26 -8.04
C ILE A 73 -0.87 9.68 -7.56
N GLY A 74 0.29 10.24 -7.94
CA GLY A 74 0.67 11.61 -7.63
C GLY A 74 -0.39 12.61 -8.07
N SER A 75 -0.83 12.47 -9.32
CA SER A 75 -1.80 13.39 -9.93
C SER A 75 -3.23 13.16 -9.40
N CYS A 76 -3.68 11.92 -9.25
CA CYS A 76 -5.06 11.63 -8.83
C CYS A 76 -5.28 11.78 -7.31
N ALA A 77 -4.32 11.33 -6.49
CA ALA A 77 -4.48 11.31 -5.03
C ALA A 77 -3.98 12.59 -4.37
N PHE A 78 -2.92 13.21 -4.90
CA PHE A 78 -2.28 14.38 -4.30
C PHE A 78 -2.41 15.65 -5.13
N GLY A 79 -2.90 15.56 -6.38
CA GLY A 79 -2.99 16.71 -7.28
C GLY A 79 -1.62 17.24 -7.72
N LEU A 80 -0.59 16.39 -7.67
CA LEU A 80 0.79 16.74 -8.01
C LEU A 80 1.14 16.26 -9.41
N GLU A 81 1.69 17.16 -10.23
CA GLU A 81 2.28 16.81 -11.52
C GLU A 81 3.75 16.39 -11.30
N CYS A 82 3.97 15.09 -11.10
CA CYS A 82 5.29 14.56 -10.73
C CYS A 82 6.21 14.31 -11.94
N HIS A 83 5.66 14.26 -13.16
CA HIS A 83 6.39 14.07 -14.42
C HIS A 83 7.43 12.94 -14.39
N CYS A 84 7.13 11.86 -13.67
CA CYS A 84 8.04 10.75 -13.39
C CYS A 84 8.51 9.97 -14.63
N MET A 85 7.85 10.19 -15.79
CA MET A 85 8.26 9.62 -17.07
C MET A 85 9.41 10.38 -17.74
N THR A 86 9.44 11.69 -17.55
CA THR A 86 10.45 12.58 -18.15
C THR A 86 11.64 12.74 -17.22
N ASP A 87 11.38 12.83 -15.91
CA ASP A 87 12.40 12.95 -14.87
C ASP A 87 12.53 11.62 -14.07
N PRO A 88 13.65 10.88 -14.25
CA PRO A 88 13.92 9.66 -13.48
C PRO A 88 14.08 9.89 -11.98
N GLU A 89 14.50 11.09 -11.58
CA GLU A 89 14.89 11.49 -10.21
C GLU A 89 13.78 12.27 -9.48
N ALA A 90 12.56 12.29 -10.02
CA ALA A 90 11.43 12.93 -9.38
C ALA A 90 11.31 12.49 -7.90
N GLU A 91 11.33 13.45 -6.96
CA GLU A 91 11.37 13.15 -5.53
C GLU A 91 10.24 12.20 -5.08
N PHE A 92 9.04 12.41 -5.62
CA PHE A 92 7.88 11.56 -5.34
C PHE A 92 8.12 10.09 -5.73
N ARG A 93 8.89 9.86 -6.79
CA ARG A 93 9.28 8.53 -7.24
C ARG A 93 10.38 7.91 -6.41
N LEU A 94 11.36 8.70 -5.96
CA LEU A 94 12.38 8.24 -5.02
C LEU A 94 11.74 7.84 -3.68
N MET A 95 10.81 8.64 -3.19
CA MET A 95 10.03 8.32 -1.98
C MET A 95 9.14 7.10 -2.19
N GLY A 96 8.49 6.98 -3.35
CA GLY A 96 7.73 5.79 -3.73
C GLY A 96 8.60 4.52 -3.73
N LYS A 97 9.78 4.57 -4.36
CA LYS A 97 10.76 3.48 -4.33
C LYS A 97 11.12 3.13 -2.89
N ARG A 98 11.46 4.10 -2.04
CA ARG A 98 11.76 3.86 -0.61
C ARG A 98 10.61 3.22 0.16
N ALA A 99 9.37 3.63 -0.12
CA ALA A 99 8.18 3.07 0.52
C ALA A 99 7.92 1.61 0.12
N PHE A 100 8.29 1.21 -1.11
CA PHE A 100 8.12 -0.15 -1.62
C PHE A 100 9.35 -1.05 -1.44
N THR A 101 10.54 -0.50 -1.24
CA THR A 101 11.74 -1.26 -0.86
C THR A 101 11.66 -1.63 0.61
N GLN A 102 11.46 -2.91 0.92
CA GLN A 102 11.52 -3.39 2.29
C GLN A 102 12.98 -3.42 2.76
N THR A 103 13.35 -2.48 3.63
CA THR A 103 14.65 -2.53 4.30
C THR A 103 14.64 -3.68 5.30
N VAL A 104 15.77 -4.38 5.48
CA VAL A 104 15.90 -5.49 6.44
C VAL A 104 15.46 -5.07 7.86
N GLY A 105 15.70 -3.80 8.22
CA GLY A 105 15.24 -3.22 9.48
C GLY A 105 13.72 -3.07 9.61
N ASP A 106 13.00 -2.85 8.50
CA ASP A 106 11.54 -2.75 8.49
C ASP A 106 10.89 -4.13 8.60
N VAL A 107 11.50 -5.14 7.97
CA VAL A 107 11.13 -6.55 8.17
C VAL A 107 11.35 -6.98 9.62
N LEU A 108 12.47 -6.59 10.24
CA LEU A 108 12.76 -6.90 11.64
C LEU A 108 11.78 -6.24 12.61
N LYS A 109 11.38 -5.00 12.35
CA LYS A 109 10.31 -4.30 13.11
C LYS A 109 8.96 -4.99 12.94
N MET A 110 8.60 -5.40 11.72
CA MET A 110 7.37 -6.16 11.48
C MET A 110 7.35 -7.48 12.25
N VAL A 111 8.45 -8.26 12.19
CA VAL A 111 8.57 -9.53 12.93
C VAL A 111 8.45 -9.28 14.44
N LYS A 112 9.07 -8.22 14.97
CA LYS A 112 8.99 -7.89 16.40
C LYS A 112 7.56 -7.54 16.85
N ILE A 113 6.80 -6.80 16.03
CA ILE A 113 5.39 -6.48 16.30
C ILE A 113 4.52 -7.73 16.27
N ILE A 114 4.74 -8.62 15.30
CA ILE A 114 3.99 -9.87 15.16
C ILE A 114 4.29 -10.80 16.34
N VAL A 115 5.56 -10.98 16.70
CA VAL A 115 5.99 -11.80 17.85
C VAL A 115 5.44 -11.24 19.16
N HIS A 116 5.46 -9.91 19.35
CA HIS A 116 4.91 -9.26 20.53
C HIS A 116 3.38 -9.45 20.66
N ASN A 117 2.63 -9.27 19.56
CA ASN A 117 1.19 -9.51 19.55
C ASN A 117 0.84 -10.99 19.77
N LEU A 118 1.63 -11.91 19.22
CA LEU A 118 1.44 -13.35 19.43
C LEU A 118 1.70 -13.72 20.90
N ALA A 119 2.74 -13.16 21.53
CA ALA A 119 3.06 -13.35 22.94
C ALA A 119 1.96 -12.82 23.88
N LEU A 120 1.37 -11.66 23.57
CA LEU A 120 0.20 -11.14 24.29
C LEU A 120 -1.01 -12.07 24.19
N SER A 121 -1.24 -12.68 23.03
CA SER A 121 -2.34 -13.64 22.84
C SER A 121 -2.13 -14.94 23.62
N THR A 122 -0.90 -15.47 23.70
CA THR A 122 -0.61 -16.69 24.46
C THR A 122 -0.64 -16.47 25.96
N VAL A 123 -0.15 -15.32 26.46
CA VAL A 123 -0.26 -14.96 27.89
C VAL A 123 -1.73 -14.78 28.29
N GLY A 124 -2.56 -14.18 27.42
CA GLY A 124 -4.01 -14.09 27.62
C GLY A 124 -4.69 -15.45 27.75
N CYS A 125 -4.37 -16.40 26.87
CA CYS A 125 -4.89 -17.78 26.95
C CYS A 125 -4.40 -18.53 28.19
N PHE A 126 -3.15 -18.31 28.62
CA PHE A 126 -2.59 -18.94 29.83
C PHE A 126 -3.29 -18.44 31.09
N LEU A 127 -3.49 -17.13 31.23
CA LEU A 127 -4.21 -16.55 32.37
C LEU A 127 -5.68 -17.00 32.41
N ALA A 128 -6.35 -17.09 31.25
CA ALA A 128 -7.71 -17.61 31.17
C ALA A 128 -7.81 -19.08 31.63
N THR A 129 -6.83 -19.91 31.26
CA THR A 129 -6.77 -21.33 31.67
C THR A 129 -6.49 -21.48 33.17
N ILE A 130 -5.62 -20.62 33.74
CA ILE A 130 -5.32 -20.61 35.17
C ILE A 130 -6.54 -20.16 35.98
N VAL A 131 -7.23 -19.09 35.57
CA VAL A 131 -8.43 -18.60 36.26
C VAL A 131 -9.56 -19.62 36.18
N PHE A 132 -9.75 -20.29 35.04
CA PHE A 132 -10.76 -21.33 34.87
C PHE A 132 -10.47 -22.56 35.74
N SER A 133 -9.19 -22.98 35.84
CA SER A 133 -8.77 -24.06 36.73
C SER A 133 -8.97 -23.72 38.21
N PHE A 134 -8.67 -22.47 38.62
CA PHE A 134 -8.89 -22.00 39.99
C PHE A 134 -10.38 -21.90 40.36
N LEU A 135 -11.23 -21.49 39.42
CA LEU A 135 -12.69 -21.41 39.62
C LEU A 135 -13.33 -22.79 39.75
N VAL A 136 -12.89 -23.77 38.94
CA VAL A 136 -13.38 -25.15 38.99
C VAL A 136 -12.93 -25.89 40.26
N LEU A 137 -11.75 -25.57 40.80
CA LEU A 137 -11.25 -26.12 42.08
C LEU A 137 -11.86 -25.48 43.34
N SER A 138 -12.59 -24.37 43.20
CA SER A 138 -13.20 -23.63 44.32
C SER A 138 -14.69 -23.92 44.54
N PHE A 139 -15.30 -24.77 43.71
CA PHE A 139 -16.66 -25.26 43.91
C PHE A 139 -16.62 -26.75 44.32
N PRO A 140 -17.12 -27.12 45.52
CA PRO A 140 -17.21 -28.51 45.96
C PRO A 140 -18.31 -29.30 45.25
#